data_AF-A0A933RS97-F1
#
_entry.id   AF-A0A933RS97-F1
#
_cell.length_a   1.000
_cell.length_b   1.000
_cell.length_c   1.000
_cell.angle_alpha   90.00
_cell.angle_beta   90.00
_cell.angle_gamma   90.00
#
_symmetry.space_group_name_H-M   'P 1'
#
loop_
_entity.id
_entity.type
_entity.pdbx_description
1 polymer ?
#
loop_
_entity_poly.entity_id
_entity_poly.type
_entity_poly.pdbx_seq_one_letter_code
_entity_poly.pdbx_strand_id
1 'polypeptide(L)'
;MRRATSFSVGLLIAIGFAVAPVAATRGQDTETVRHKPNDLARTLEQHKRWLDSHHKEGRRAVLRDADLRGADLHKVDLRMADLHNADLRGANLTDTIFDWPDMLEANLRGAKGWSGMLANKNIFTLEDLRVTLHAHLKWLESHHTEGAKADLSEANLRGANLSKADLSEADLRGTNMRGANLSEADLSEADLREANLQDATFDWPGTLEADLRGAKGWSGKLATKRIVSLEDLRMTLHAHLKWLETHCAEGAAADLTGADLSRANLRGGNLTKAVLRGTNLFEANLFRANLRQANLSGANLSGANLRQADLSMADLSEANLTGAILNDAILNETVLIGTDLTGALFFDADVFHALYEPKPEKLPEIYGIAYAKHIDEMNYILTPYGLVELRQAFKDGGLRKQERELTYAIKHAERLRSGFLESSLLYAMFEFTCKYGLAPFRPLVLLFVVMAFFAVLYIIVLRIDVLLSLMKKLRLPVCNPTCVEGRLGRIWKVRQEDSIHEDKNARAVERVFAKGLKVILLGLYFSLQSAFYMGWRDFNVGNWIARIQREEYSLKATGLIRTLSGIQSLISLYLLVLFLLTYFGRPFDNL
;
A
#
# COMPACT_ATOMS: atom_id res chain seq x y z
N MET A 1 -13.12 -28.03 25.72
CA MET A 1 -12.09 -27.97 26.78
C MET A 1 -11.18 -26.79 26.50
N ARG A 2 -11.04 -25.87 27.48
CA ARG A 2 -9.99 -24.87 27.80
C ARG A 2 -9.08 -24.29 26.66
N ARG A 3 -9.13 -22.96 26.40
CA ARG A 3 -8.18 -21.85 26.81
C ARG A 3 -6.75 -22.03 26.24
N ALA A 4 -6.00 -21.04 25.74
CA ALA A 4 -6.11 -19.59 25.60
C ALA A 4 -4.95 -19.01 24.72
N THR A 5 -5.18 -17.84 24.11
CA THR A 5 -4.29 -16.65 23.90
C THR A 5 -2.90 -16.72 23.21
N SER A 6 -2.82 -15.99 22.09
CA SER A 6 -1.90 -14.87 21.72
C SER A 6 -0.37 -15.02 21.89
N PHE A 7 0.38 -14.90 20.79
CA PHE A 7 1.19 -13.71 20.45
C PHE A 7 1.87 -13.88 19.07
N SER A 8 1.87 -12.79 18.30
CA SER A 8 2.40 -12.67 16.94
C SER A 8 3.83 -12.13 16.94
N VAL A 9 4.41 -12.09 15.72
CA VAL A 9 5.67 -11.45 15.27
C VAL A 9 6.82 -12.46 15.21
N GLY A 10 7.55 -12.65 14.12
CA GLY A 10 7.68 -11.92 12.86
C GLY A 10 9.02 -12.36 12.28
N LEU A 11 8.98 -13.02 11.13
CA LEU A 11 10.08 -13.75 10.50
C LEU A 11 10.99 -12.81 9.68
N LEU A 12 12.28 -12.78 10.05
CA LEU A 12 13.52 -12.71 9.25
C LEU A 12 13.44 -12.50 7.72
N ILE A 13 14.25 -11.55 7.19
CA ILE A 13 15.22 -11.67 6.05
C ILE A 13 16.26 -10.52 6.23
N ALA A 14 17.48 -10.74 6.76
CA ALA A 14 18.75 -11.21 6.13
C ALA A 14 19.43 -10.23 5.13
N ILE A 15 20.54 -9.61 5.55
CA ILE A 15 21.72 -9.31 4.71
C ILE A 15 22.96 -9.63 5.55
N GLY A 16 23.76 -10.57 5.08
CA GLY A 16 24.95 -11.06 5.77
C GLY A 16 26.20 -10.23 5.50
N PHE A 17 27.12 -10.26 6.45
CA PHE A 17 28.55 -10.22 6.18
C PHE A 17 29.22 -11.29 7.04
N ALA A 18 29.95 -12.16 6.35
CA ALA A 18 30.79 -13.18 6.94
C ALA A 18 32.03 -12.55 7.57
N VAL A 19 32.31 -12.87 8.84
CA VAL A 19 33.66 -12.86 9.41
C VAL A 19 33.82 -14.15 10.20
N ALA A 20 34.88 -14.89 9.88
CA ALA A 20 35.27 -16.15 10.48
C ALA A 20 35.63 -16.00 11.99
N PRO A 21 35.54 -17.08 12.78
CA PRO A 21 35.54 -17.00 14.24
C PRO A 21 36.96 -16.85 14.79
N VAL A 22 37.17 -15.91 15.71
CA VAL A 22 38.30 -15.95 16.64
C VAL A 22 37.84 -16.62 17.92
N ALA A 23 38.64 -17.58 18.36
CA ALA A 23 38.38 -18.60 19.36
C ALA A 23 37.61 -18.15 20.61
N ALA A 24 36.61 -18.97 20.95
CA ALA A 24 36.00 -19.03 22.27
C ALA A 24 37.06 -19.29 23.34
N THR A 25 37.12 -18.43 24.35
CA THR A 25 37.48 -18.86 25.71
C THR A 25 36.19 -18.98 26.50
N ARG A 26 35.97 -20.19 27.00
CA ARG A 26 34.73 -20.67 27.60
C ARG A 26 34.82 -20.46 29.11
N GLY A 27 33.83 -19.75 29.66
CA GLY A 27 33.32 -19.90 31.02
C GLY A 27 34.11 -19.22 32.14
N GLN A 28 33.53 -18.16 32.71
CA GLN A 28 33.34 -18.05 34.16
C GLN A 28 32.00 -17.33 34.41
N ASP A 29 31.18 -17.95 35.25
CA ASP A 29 29.95 -17.40 35.80
C ASP A 29 30.26 -16.08 36.53
N THR A 30 29.60 -14.98 36.17
CA THR A 30 29.80 -13.68 36.85
C THR A 30 28.90 -13.58 38.08
N GLU A 31 29.41 -14.08 39.21
CA GLU A 31 28.99 -13.56 40.52
C GLU A 31 29.33 -12.06 40.58
N THR A 32 28.38 -11.24 41.03
CA THR A 32 28.59 -9.80 41.27
C THR A 32 29.69 -9.61 42.32
N VAL A 33 30.88 -9.15 41.91
CA VAL A 33 32.02 -8.96 42.81
C VAL A 33 31.79 -7.67 43.62
N ARG A 34 31.41 -7.84 44.88
CA ARG A 34 31.30 -6.72 45.82
C ARG A 34 32.69 -6.29 46.28
N HIS A 35 33.24 -5.23 45.66
CA HIS A 35 34.52 -4.67 46.11
C HIS A 35 34.37 -4.05 47.50
N LYS A 36 35.07 -4.60 48.50
CA LYS A 36 35.16 -3.96 49.82
C LYS A 36 35.94 -2.64 49.68
N PRO A 37 35.71 -1.62 50.53
CA PRO A 37 36.37 -0.31 50.42
C PRO A 37 37.90 -0.39 50.34
N ASN A 38 38.51 -1.33 51.06
CA ASN A 38 39.97 -1.56 51.04
C ASN A 38 40.46 -2.16 49.72
N ASP A 39 39.64 -2.99 49.05
CA ASP A 39 39.96 -3.60 47.76
C ASP A 39 39.82 -2.59 46.62
N LEU A 40 38.83 -1.71 46.70
CA LEU A 40 38.67 -0.59 45.78
C LEU A 40 39.85 0.38 45.88
N ALA A 41 40.22 0.82 47.09
CA ALA A 41 41.35 1.74 47.29
C ALA A 41 42.67 1.15 46.76
N ARG A 42 42.91 -0.15 46.98
CA ARG A 42 44.09 -0.84 46.45
C ARG A 42 44.08 -0.92 44.93
N THR A 43 42.93 -1.19 44.33
CA THR A 43 42.75 -1.23 42.87
C THR A 43 43.01 0.13 42.24
N LEU A 44 42.49 1.20 42.85
CA LEU A 44 42.70 2.58 42.38
C LEU A 44 44.16 3.01 42.53
N GLU A 45 44.85 2.62 43.60
CA GLU A 45 46.28 2.89 43.79
C GLU A 45 47.14 2.14 42.75
N GLN A 46 46.82 0.88 42.45
CA GLN A 46 47.49 0.12 41.38
C GLN A 46 47.24 0.72 39.99
N HIS A 47 46.05 1.25 39.77
CA HIS A 47 45.67 1.91 38.53
C HIS A 47 46.38 3.25 38.35
N LYS A 48 46.49 4.04 39.42
CA LYS A 48 47.25 5.28 39.41
C LYS A 48 48.73 5.05 39.07
N ARG A 49 49.38 4.07 39.71
CA ARG A 49 50.78 3.71 39.36
C ARG A 49 50.91 3.27 37.90
N TRP A 50 49.91 2.56 37.39
CA TRP A 50 49.86 2.14 36.00
C TRP A 50 49.73 3.30 35.03
N LEU A 51 49.01 4.37 35.39
CA LEU A 51 48.96 5.60 34.60
C LEU A 51 50.26 6.40 34.71
N ASP A 52 50.77 6.63 35.92
CA ASP A 52 51.97 7.45 36.18
C ASP A 52 53.23 6.85 35.51
N SER A 53 53.34 5.52 35.47
CA SER A 53 54.46 4.80 34.85
C SER A 53 54.36 4.65 33.33
N HIS A 54 53.37 5.28 32.68
CA HIS A 54 53.07 5.10 31.26
C HIS A 54 52.86 3.62 30.92
N HIS A 55 52.03 2.93 31.71
CA HIS A 55 51.61 1.53 31.56
C HIS A 55 52.66 0.46 31.86
N LYS A 56 53.77 0.83 32.53
CA LYS A 56 54.88 -0.10 32.80
C LYS A 56 54.80 -0.77 34.18
N GLU A 57 54.22 -0.12 35.18
CA GLU A 57 54.17 -0.59 36.58
C GLU A 57 52.78 -0.41 37.19
N GLY A 58 52.23 -1.44 37.85
CA GLY A 58 50.86 -1.40 38.39
C GLY A 58 49.86 -2.21 37.55
N ARG A 59 48.55 -2.00 37.74
CA ARG A 59 47.49 -2.72 37.01
C ARG A 59 46.34 -1.77 36.63
N ARG A 60 45.84 -1.88 35.40
CA ARG A 60 44.59 -1.23 34.95
C ARG A 60 43.43 -1.59 35.89
N ALA A 61 42.60 -0.62 36.25
CA ALA A 61 41.39 -0.88 37.02
C ALA A 61 40.36 -1.64 36.17
N VAL A 62 40.03 -2.86 36.60
CA VAL A 62 38.93 -3.67 36.04
C VAL A 62 37.86 -3.77 37.12
N LEU A 63 36.80 -2.99 36.95
CA LEU A 63 35.67 -2.79 37.86
C LEU A 63 34.35 -3.20 37.18
N ARG A 64 34.43 -4.14 36.24
CA ARG A 64 33.27 -4.74 35.58
C ARG A 64 32.36 -5.42 36.61
N ASP A 65 31.06 -5.22 36.49
CA ASP A 65 30.03 -5.74 37.41
C ASP A 65 30.21 -5.31 38.89
N ALA A 66 31.02 -4.27 39.15
CA ALA A 66 31.38 -3.86 40.51
C ALA A 66 30.24 -3.10 41.22
N ASP A 67 30.00 -3.40 42.50
CA ASP A 67 29.13 -2.62 43.38
C ASP A 67 29.88 -1.40 43.96
N LEU A 68 29.69 -0.23 43.36
CA LEU A 68 30.34 1.05 43.69
C LEU A 68 29.34 2.08 44.26
N ARG A 69 28.23 1.61 44.84
CA ARG A 69 27.17 2.48 45.37
C ARG A 69 27.68 3.38 46.49
N GLY A 70 27.46 4.68 46.34
CA GLY A 70 27.89 5.69 47.31
C GLY A 70 29.41 5.83 47.44
N ALA A 71 30.19 5.24 46.53
CA ALA A 71 31.65 5.35 46.56
C ALA A 71 32.09 6.80 46.32
N ASP A 72 33.12 7.24 47.05
CA ASP A 72 33.75 8.54 46.82
C ASP A 72 34.90 8.37 45.82
N LEU A 73 34.66 8.80 44.59
CA LEU A 73 35.63 8.74 43.48
C LEU A 73 36.09 10.14 43.08
N HIS A 74 35.87 11.16 43.91
CA HIS A 74 36.24 12.52 43.58
C HIS A 74 37.75 12.65 43.35
N LYS A 75 38.12 13.28 42.22
CA LYS A 75 39.52 13.45 41.75
C LYS A 75 40.27 12.15 41.49
N VAL A 76 39.56 11.03 41.34
CA VAL A 76 40.19 9.76 40.94
C VAL A 76 40.43 9.79 39.43
N ASP A 77 41.59 9.29 39.01
CA ASP A 77 41.90 9.10 37.59
C ASP A 77 41.51 7.69 37.18
N LEU A 78 40.44 7.58 36.38
CA LEU A 78 39.88 6.33 35.85
C LEU A 78 40.06 6.22 34.34
N ARG A 79 41.05 6.91 33.78
CA ARG A 79 41.38 6.80 32.35
C ARG A 79 41.72 5.37 32.00
N MET A 80 41.07 4.87 30.95
CA MET A 80 41.17 3.48 30.52
C MET A 80 40.77 2.49 31.61
N ALA A 81 39.88 2.81 32.56
CA ALA A 81 39.30 1.78 33.45
C ALA A 81 38.28 0.91 32.68
N ASP A 82 37.92 -0.27 33.18
CA ASP A 82 36.75 -1.04 32.72
C ASP A 82 35.70 -0.97 33.83
N LEU A 83 34.52 -0.44 33.51
CA LEU A 83 33.39 -0.20 34.41
C LEU A 83 32.08 -0.80 33.83
N HIS A 84 32.19 -1.74 32.89
CA HIS A 84 31.04 -2.35 32.24
C HIS A 84 30.08 -2.94 33.29
N ASN A 85 28.80 -2.57 33.23
CA ASN A 85 27.74 -3.01 34.16
C ASN A 85 28.01 -2.72 35.65
N ALA A 86 28.87 -1.75 35.98
CA ALA A 86 29.14 -1.36 37.37
C ALA A 86 27.98 -0.55 38.00
N ASP A 87 27.69 -0.76 39.29
CA ASP A 87 26.64 -0.05 40.03
C ASP A 87 27.20 1.18 40.77
N LEU A 88 27.08 2.36 40.17
CA LEU A 88 27.60 3.65 40.66
C LEU A 88 26.52 4.51 41.35
N ARG A 89 25.43 3.92 41.83
CA ARG A 89 24.33 4.72 42.40
C ARG A 89 24.78 5.56 43.59
N GLY A 90 24.53 6.87 43.55
CA GLY A 90 24.91 7.80 44.61
C GLY A 90 26.41 8.06 44.77
N ALA A 91 27.26 7.55 43.86
CA ALA A 91 28.71 7.76 43.91
C ALA A 91 29.06 9.24 43.68
N ASN A 92 30.15 9.71 44.30
CA ASN A 92 30.67 11.04 44.07
C ASN A 92 31.73 11.01 42.95
N LEU A 93 31.37 11.50 41.76
CA LEU A 93 32.22 11.52 40.56
C LEU A 93 32.79 12.92 40.27
N THR A 94 32.64 13.88 41.18
CA THR A 94 33.11 15.25 40.97
C THR A 94 34.64 15.30 40.72
N ASP A 95 35.07 16.00 39.67
CA ASP A 95 36.48 16.10 39.23
C ASP A 95 37.18 14.76 38.91
N THR A 96 36.46 13.66 38.71
CA THR A 96 37.04 12.37 38.29
C THR A 96 37.56 12.47 36.85
N ILE A 97 38.72 11.91 36.53
CA ILE A 97 39.27 11.98 35.17
C ILE A 97 38.87 10.73 34.39
N PHE A 98 38.17 10.92 33.26
CA PHE A 98 37.79 9.85 32.35
C PHE A 98 38.33 10.12 30.95
N ASP A 99 38.99 9.13 30.40
CA ASP A 99 39.45 9.10 29.02
C ASP A 99 39.44 7.61 28.66
N TRP A 100 38.47 7.20 27.84
CA TRP A 100 38.30 5.82 27.37
C TRP A 100 37.94 4.73 28.41
N PRO A 101 37.04 4.93 29.40
CA PRO A 101 36.53 3.81 30.19
C PRO A 101 35.38 3.10 29.48
N ASP A 102 35.38 1.76 29.49
CA ASP A 102 34.22 0.97 29.06
C ASP A 102 33.13 1.07 30.15
N MET A 103 32.07 1.84 29.91
CA MET A 103 30.98 2.07 30.87
C MET A 103 29.63 1.55 30.37
N LEU A 104 29.62 0.70 29.34
CA LEU A 104 28.41 0.08 28.82
C LEU A 104 27.64 -0.58 29.97
N GLU A 105 26.34 -0.28 30.08
CA GLU A 105 25.41 -0.83 31.08
C GLU A 105 25.65 -0.39 32.56
N ALA A 106 26.55 0.56 32.84
CA ALA A 106 26.77 1.04 34.21
C ALA A 106 25.57 1.83 34.79
N ASN A 107 25.25 1.62 36.08
CA ASN A 107 24.12 2.25 36.77
C ASN A 107 24.52 3.54 37.52
N LEU A 108 24.21 4.70 36.94
CA LEU A 108 24.64 6.02 37.42
C LEU A 108 23.59 6.77 38.26
N ARG A 109 22.51 6.12 38.70
CA ARG A 109 21.38 6.80 39.38
C ARG A 109 21.85 7.58 40.63
N GLY A 110 21.70 8.90 40.60
CA GLY A 110 22.05 9.79 41.71
C GLY A 110 23.55 10.07 41.89
N ALA A 111 24.41 9.67 40.95
CA ALA A 111 25.83 9.98 40.99
C ALA A 111 26.08 11.50 40.87
N LYS A 112 26.87 12.07 41.77
CA LYS A 112 27.15 13.52 41.81
C LYS A 112 28.29 13.87 40.85
N GLY A 113 28.15 14.94 40.07
CA GLY A 113 29.19 15.44 39.15
C GLY A 113 29.12 14.89 37.73
N TRP A 114 28.36 13.81 37.48
CA TRP A 114 28.25 13.19 36.15
C TRP A 114 27.60 14.10 35.09
N SER A 115 26.50 14.79 35.41
CA SER A 115 25.78 15.65 34.46
C SER A 115 26.61 16.84 33.97
N GLY A 116 27.40 17.46 34.85
CA GLY A 116 28.27 18.59 34.51
C GLY A 116 29.52 18.20 33.70
N MET A 117 29.85 16.90 33.61
CA MET A 117 31.04 16.42 32.90
C MET A 117 30.80 16.15 31.41
N LEU A 118 29.54 15.86 31.01
CA LEU A 118 29.16 15.74 29.60
C LEU A 118 29.02 17.11 28.92
N ALA A 119 28.61 18.13 29.68
CA ALA A 119 28.51 19.53 29.23
C ALA A 119 29.87 20.19 28.91
N ASN A 120 30.99 19.64 29.41
CA ASN A 120 32.32 20.27 29.28
C ASN A 120 33.19 19.65 28.16
N LYS A 121 32.59 18.83 27.28
CA LYS A 121 33.29 18.22 26.14
C LYS A 121 32.77 18.78 24.81
N ASN A 122 33.59 19.62 24.18
CA ASN A 122 33.37 20.16 22.81
C ASN A 122 33.34 19.08 21.70
N ILE A 123 33.40 17.79 22.03
CA ILE A 123 33.38 16.66 21.09
C ILE A 123 32.52 15.54 21.70
N PHE A 124 31.26 15.43 21.25
CA PHE A 124 30.41 14.27 21.52
C PHE A 124 30.79 13.16 20.53
N THR A 125 31.25 12.00 21.01
CA THR A 125 31.51 10.86 20.12
C THR A 125 30.24 10.06 19.88
N LEU A 126 30.22 9.18 18.85
CA LEU A 126 29.08 8.30 18.57
C LEU A 126 28.74 7.39 19.76
N GLU A 127 29.73 7.01 20.57
CA GLU A 127 29.51 6.14 21.72
C GLU A 127 28.92 6.91 22.92
N ASP A 128 29.35 8.17 23.13
CA ASP A 128 28.75 9.06 24.14
C ASP A 128 27.26 9.33 23.83
N LEU A 129 26.94 9.52 22.55
CA LEU A 129 25.57 9.69 22.07
C LEU A 129 24.73 8.43 22.31
N ARG A 130 25.26 7.24 22.06
CA ARG A 130 24.55 5.96 22.26
C ARG A 130 24.25 5.70 23.73
N VAL A 131 25.21 5.99 24.62
CA VAL A 131 25.02 5.85 26.08
C VAL A 131 23.96 6.84 26.57
N THR A 132 24.01 8.09 26.09
CA THR A 132 23.04 9.13 26.46
C THR A 132 21.62 8.78 26.00
N LEU A 133 21.45 8.35 24.74
CA LEU A 133 20.17 7.93 24.20
C LEU A 133 19.61 6.68 24.90
N HIS A 134 20.47 5.72 25.26
CA HIS A 134 20.03 4.52 25.98
C HIS A 134 19.56 4.84 27.40
N ALA A 135 20.26 5.74 28.11
CA ALA A 135 19.86 6.20 29.42
C ALA A 135 18.54 7.00 29.39
N HIS A 136 18.32 7.75 28.30
CA HIS A 136 17.10 8.53 28.06
C HIS A 136 15.90 7.66 27.72
N LEU A 137 16.07 6.65 26.86
CA LEU A 137 15.01 5.68 26.55
C LEU A 137 14.55 4.94 27.82
N LYS A 138 15.49 4.51 28.66
CA LYS A 138 15.16 3.88 29.94
C LYS A 138 14.39 4.83 30.87
N TRP A 139 14.72 6.12 30.83
CA TRP A 139 14.03 7.17 31.57
C TRP A 139 12.60 7.37 31.11
N LEU A 140 12.34 7.31 29.81
CA LEU A 140 10.99 7.38 29.25
C LEU A 140 10.18 6.11 29.57
N GLU A 141 10.74 4.91 29.30
CA GLU A 141 10.06 3.63 29.55
C GLU A 141 9.66 3.43 31.01
N SER A 142 10.50 3.89 31.93
CA SER A 142 10.29 3.79 33.38
C SER A 142 9.38 4.88 33.95
N HIS A 143 8.75 5.70 33.10
CA HIS A 143 7.94 6.85 33.54
C HIS A 143 8.74 7.77 34.49
N HIS A 144 9.97 8.11 34.08
CA HIS A 144 10.91 9.00 34.76
C HIS A 144 11.56 8.45 36.04
N THR A 145 11.55 7.12 36.26
CA THR A 145 12.03 6.52 37.53
C THR A 145 13.40 5.83 37.45
N GLU A 146 13.85 5.43 36.26
CA GLU A 146 15.13 4.75 36.01
C GLU A 146 15.86 5.32 34.78
N GLY A 147 17.17 5.53 34.82
CA GLY A 147 17.91 6.19 33.73
C GLY A 147 18.09 7.70 33.97
N ALA A 148 18.34 8.46 32.91
CA ALA A 148 18.52 9.92 32.99
C ALA A 148 17.98 10.60 31.73
N LYS A 149 17.30 11.74 31.91
CA LYS A 149 16.90 12.64 30.81
C LYS A 149 18.13 13.03 29.98
N ALA A 150 18.02 12.98 28.65
CA ALA A 150 19.12 13.37 27.77
C ALA A 150 19.43 14.87 27.92
N ASP A 151 20.65 15.18 28.34
CA ASP A 151 21.24 16.51 28.25
C ASP A 151 22.32 16.47 27.17
N LEU A 152 21.98 17.07 26.04
CA LEU A 152 22.80 17.20 24.86
C LEU A 152 23.09 18.68 24.59
N SER A 153 22.88 19.57 25.56
CA SER A 153 23.10 21.00 25.36
C SER A 153 24.52 21.30 24.85
N GLU A 154 24.62 22.19 23.86
CA GLU A 154 25.84 22.60 23.16
C GLU A 154 26.59 21.48 22.42
N ALA A 155 26.04 20.26 22.35
CA ALA A 155 26.68 19.12 21.72
C ALA A 155 26.85 19.30 20.20
N ASN A 156 27.97 18.82 19.65
CA ASN A 156 28.20 18.79 18.20
C ASN A 156 27.71 17.48 17.58
N LEU A 157 26.53 17.52 16.99
CA LEU A 157 25.80 16.40 16.38
C LEU A 157 25.75 16.52 14.84
N ARG A 158 26.70 17.21 14.23
CA ARG A 158 26.72 17.49 12.79
C ARG A 158 26.72 16.17 11.99
N GLY A 159 25.75 15.99 11.10
CA GLY A 159 25.65 14.79 10.26
C GLY A 159 25.26 13.52 11.00
N ALA A 160 24.87 13.61 12.28
CA ALA A 160 24.50 12.43 13.08
C ALA A 160 23.22 11.77 12.53
N ASN A 161 23.15 10.45 12.57
CA ASN A 161 21.92 9.71 12.27
C ASN A 161 21.17 9.44 13.58
N LEU A 162 20.14 10.24 13.82
CA LEU A 162 19.21 10.19 14.95
C LEU A 162 17.82 9.75 14.50
N SER A 163 17.70 9.10 13.34
CA SER A 163 16.39 8.70 12.83
C SER A 163 15.72 7.70 13.77
N LYS A 164 14.42 7.89 14.03
CA LYS A 164 13.62 7.10 15.00
C LYS A 164 14.09 7.18 16.45
N ALA A 165 15.00 8.09 16.78
CA ALA A 165 15.39 8.32 18.16
C ALA A 165 14.22 8.96 18.91
N ASP A 166 13.96 8.46 20.13
CA ASP A 166 13.10 9.16 21.07
C ASP A 166 13.97 10.17 21.82
N LEU A 167 13.74 11.45 21.54
CA LEU A 167 14.38 12.62 22.13
C LEU A 167 13.32 13.50 22.81
N SER A 168 12.16 12.93 23.13
CA SER A 168 11.09 13.66 23.81
C SER A 168 11.58 14.22 25.14
N GLU A 169 11.17 15.44 25.43
CA GLU A 169 11.58 16.24 26.60
C GLU A 169 13.08 16.59 26.66
N ALA A 170 13.96 16.07 25.81
CA ALA A 170 15.42 16.22 25.94
C ALA A 170 15.90 17.70 25.93
N ASP A 171 17.03 17.98 26.60
CA ASP A 171 17.71 19.28 26.52
C ASP A 171 18.71 19.28 25.35
N LEU A 172 18.40 20.05 24.31
CA LEU A 172 19.15 20.16 23.06
C LEU A 172 19.58 21.62 22.81
N ARG A 173 19.61 22.47 23.84
CA ARG A 173 19.91 23.90 23.71
C ARG A 173 21.30 24.13 23.12
N GLY A 174 21.44 25.01 22.14
CA GLY A 174 22.74 25.38 21.57
C GLY A 174 23.45 24.28 20.78
N THR A 175 22.84 23.11 20.59
CA THR A 175 23.42 21.98 19.85
C THR A 175 23.80 22.33 18.41
N ASN A 176 24.86 21.75 17.86
CA ASN A 176 25.18 21.83 16.44
C ASN A 176 24.75 20.57 15.70
N MET A 177 23.52 20.54 15.19
CA MET A 177 22.90 19.43 14.44
C MET A 177 22.94 19.60 12.92
N ARG A 178 23.88 20.38 12.38
CA ARG A 178 23.91 20.66 10.95
C ARG A 178 24.00 19.37 10.11
N GLY A 179 23.10 19.16 9.16
CA GLY A 179 23.10 17.96 8.30
C GLY A 179 22.70 16.65 9.00
N ALA A 180 22.23 16.70 10.24
CA ALA A 180 21.82 15.50 10.98
C ALA A 180 20.50 14.91 10.42
N ASN A 181 20.36 13.59 10.48
CA ASN A 181 19.13 12.89 10.13
C ASN A 181 18.29 12.59 11.38
N LEU A 182 17.21 13.33 11.57
CA LEU A 182 16.18 13.21 12.61
C LEU A 182 14.85 12.69 12.04
N SER A 183 14.86 12.01 10.88
CA SER A 183 13.62 11.46 10.29
C SER A 183 12.97 10.47 11.25
N GLU A 184 11.65 10.59 11.47
CA GLU A 184 10.87 9.78 12.41
C GLU A 184 11.33 9.86 13.89
N ALA A 185 12.20 10.81 14.25
CA ALA A 185 12.56 11.05 15.65
C ALA A 185 11.43 11.77 16.40
N ASP A 186 11.22 11.42 17.67
CA ASP A 186 10.30 12.14 18.56
C ASP A 186 11.07 13.26 19.27
N LEU A 187 10.59 14.49 19.15
CA LEU A 187 11.16 15.70 19.77
C LEU A 187 10.12 16.44 20.61
N SER A 188 9.01 15.78 20.95
CA SER A 188 7.90 16.39 21.70
C SER A 188 8.43 16.92 23.03
N GLU A 189 8.09 18.16 23.38
CA GLU A 189 8.57 18.86 24.59
C GLU A 189 10.09 19.06 24.74
N ALA A 190 10.90 18.78 23.71
CA ALA A 190 12.35 18.99 23.76
C ALA A 190 12.74 20.49 23.73
N ASP A 191 13.82 20.87 24.43
CA ASP A 191 14.34 22.25 24.44
C ASP A 191 15.45 22.43 23.39
N LEU A 192 15.12 23.08 22.27
CA LEU A 192 15.99 23.29 21.11
C LEU A 192 16.45 24.75 20.96
N ARG A 193 16.37 25.55 22.03
CA ARG A 193 16.73 26.97 21.94
C ARG A 193 18.18 27.14 21.48
N GLU A 194 18.42 28.05 20.55
CA GLU A 194 19.76 28.35 20.01
C GLU A 194 20.47 27.20 19.26
N ALA A 195 19.81 26.06 19.03
CA ALA A 195 20.35 24.92 18.28
C ALA A 195 20.58 25.25 16.79
N ASN A 196 21.63 24.71 16.17
CA ASN A 196 21.93 24.85 14.74
C ASN A 196 21.44 23.63 13.94
N LEU A 197 20.29 23.76 13.30
CA LEU A 197 19.59 22.75 12.49
C LEU A 197 19.80 22.93 10.97
N GLN A 198 20.79 23.72 10.53
CA GLN A 198 21.06 23.91 9.09
C GLN A 198 21.19 22.55 8.38
N ASP A 199 20.53 22.36 7.24
CA ASP A 199 20.65 21.14 6.44
C ASP A 199 20.18 19.82 7.14
N ALA A 200 19.59 19.87 8.35
CA ALA A 200 19.09 18.69 9.06
C ALA A 200 17.75 18.19 8.48
N THR A 201 17.52 16.87 8.48
CA THR A 201 16.28 16.25 7.99
C THR A 201 15.42 15.73 9.14
N PHE A 202 14.20 16.24 9.33
CA PHE A 202 13.28 15.84 10.40
C PHE A 202 11.84 15.73 9.89
N ASP A 203 11.00 14.97 10.61
CA ASP A 203 9.60 14.75 10.27
C ASP A 203 8.66 15.57 11.18
N TRP A 204 7.52 16.01 10.65
CA TRP A 204 6.40 16.57 11.42
C TRP A 204 5.37 15.43 11.58
N PRO A 205 4.83 15.12 12.79
CA PRO A 205 4.34 16.02 13.84
C PRO A 205 5.09 15.98 15.19
N GLY A 206 6.14 15.15 15.35
CA GLY A 206 6.87 14.99 16.63
C GLY A 206 7.68 16.20 17.10
N THR A 207 7.58 17.35 16.45
CA THR A 207 8.26 18.61 16.80
C THR A 207 7.28 19.71 17.22
N LEU A 208 5.97 19.42 17.28
CA LEU A 208 4.90 20.40 17.55
C LEU A 208 5.09 21.14 18.88
N GLU A 209 5.67 20.45 19.85
CA GLU A 209 5.81 20.86 21.26
C GLU A 209 7.24 21.24 21.65
N ALA A 210 8.20 21.16 20.73
CA ALA A 210 9.58 21.53 21.01
C ALA A 210 9.77 23.07 21.09
N ASP A 211 10.67 23.55 21.94
CA ASP A 211 11.03 24.97 22.06
C ASP A 211 12.18 25.34 21.11
N LEU A 212 11.86 25.94 19.96
CA LEU A 212 12.82 26.28 18.90
C LEU A 212 13.35 27.73 18.93
N ARG A 213 13.11 28.49 20.02
CA ARG A 213 13.45 29.93 20.03
C ARG A 213 14.96 30.15 19.83
N GLY A 214 15.33 30.89 18.80
CA GLY A 214 16.74 31.24 18.52
C GLY A 214 17.54 30.17 17.75
N ALA A 215 16.93 29.05 17.35
CA ALA A 215 17.61 28.01 16.57
C ALA A 215 18.07 28.51 15.18
N LYS A 216 19.34 28.25 14.82
CA LYS A 216 19.99 28.64 13.55
C LYS A 216 19.75 27.59 12.47
N GLY A 217 19.57 28.00 11.21
CA GLY A 217 19.30 27.06 10.11
C GLY A 217 17.87 26.58 9.99
N TRP A 218 17.09 26.82 11.02
CA TRP A 218 15.66 27.05 10.92
C TRP A 218 15.44 28.41 10.23
N SER A 219 15.68 28.44 8.92
CA SER A 219 15.33 29.57 8.07
C SER A 219 14.62 29.03 6.84
N GLY A 220 13.29 28.98 6.91
CA GLY A 220 12.45 29.03 5.71
C GLY A 220 12.79 30.32 4.98
N LYS A 221 13.71 30.23 4.03
CA LYS A 221 14.18 31.36 3.24
C LYS A 221 13.13 31.64 2.18
N LEU A 222 12.03 32.28 2.59
CA LEU A 222 10.88 32.59 1.75
C LEU A 222 11.05 33.98 1.14
N ALA A 223 11.38 34.00 -0.15
CA ALA A 223 11.43 35.19 -0.97
C ALA A 223 10.09 35.40 -1.68
N THR A 224 9.28 36.27 -1.07
CA THR A 224 8.32 37.21 -1.67
C THR A 224 6.88 36.77 -2.00
N LYS A 225 5.97 37.65 -1.55
CA LYS A 225 4.50 37.80 -1.70
C LYS A 225 3.64 36.94 -0.74
N ARG A 226 3.00 37.63 0.22
CA ARG A 226 2.39 37.12 1.48
C ARG A 226 3.28 36.08 2.17
N ILE A 227 4.40 36.56 2.70
CA ILE A 227 5.25 35.78 3.61
C ILE A 227 4.44 35.55 4.88
N VAL A 228 3.98 34.32 5.07
CA VAL A 228 3.52 33.84 6.37
C VAL A 228 4.80 33.58 7.15
N SER A 229 5.00 34.25 8.30
CA SER A 229 6.17 33.92 9.13
C SER A 229 6.07 32.47 9.60
N LEU A 230 7.19 31.82 9.91
CA LEU A 230 7.15 30.44 10.43
C LEU A 230 6.29 30.32 11.70
N GLU A 231 6.25 31.38 12.51
CA GLU A 231 5.40 31.45 13.70
C GLU A 231 3.92 31.56 13.31
N ASP A 232 3.57 32.39 12.33
CA ASP A 232 2.19 32.49 11.83
C ASP A 232 1.73 31.16 11.21
N LEU A 233 2.62 30.47 10.49
CA LEU A 233 2.35 29.15 9.91
C LEU A 233 2.12 28.13 11.03
N ARG A 234 3.00 28.10 12.05
CA ARG A 234 2.88 27.23 13.22
C ARG A 234 1.55 27.46 13.94
N MET A 235 1.22 28.71 14.22
CA MET A 235 -0.03 29.08 14.88
C MET A 235 -1.25 28.69 14.05
N THR A 236 -1.20 28.88 12.73
CA THR A 236 -2.27 28.48 11.81
C THR A 236 -2.45 26.97 11.79
N LEU A 237 -1.36 26.21 11.70
CA LEU A 237 -1.42 24.75 11.71
C LEU A 237 -1.87 24.19 13.06
N HIS A 238 -1.44 24.78 14.18
CA HIS A 238 -1.89 24.38 15.51
C HIS A 238 -3.39 24.66 15.69
N ALA A 239 -3.87 25.85 15.29
CA ALA A 239 -5.29 26.17 15.30
C ALA A 239 -6.11 25.24 14.39
N HIS A 240 -5.54 24.80 13.28
CA HIS A 240 -6.16 23.86 12.35
C HIS A 240 -6.25 22.44 12.90
N LEU A 241 -5.20 21.94 13.54
CA LEU A 241 -5.22 20.64 14.22
C LEU A 241 -6.29 20.63 15.31
N LYS A 242 -6.33 21.68 16.14
CA LYS A 242 -7.37 21.83 17.17
C LYS A 242 -8.79 21.87 16.56
N TRP A 243 -8.95 22.53 15.42
CA TRP A 243 -10.22 22.56 14.68
C TRP A 243 -10.64 21.19 14.15
N LEU A 244 -9.70 20.34 13.72
CA LEU A 244 -9.98 18.97 13.31
C LEU A 244 -10.35 18.08 14.50
N GLU A 245 -9.57 18.12 15.59
CA GLU A 245 -9.78 17.31 16.79
C GLU A 245 -11.13 17.59 17.46
N THR A 246 -11.50 18.87 17.53
CA THR A 246 -12.74 19.31 18.18
C THR A 246 -13.95 19.27 17.25
N HIS A 247 -13.83 18.67 16.05
CA HIS A 247 -14.90 18.58 15.07
C HIS A 247 -15.53 19.95 14.75
N CYS A 248 -14.67 20.93 14.46
CA CYS A 248 -15.02 22.32 14.15
C CYS A 248 -15.51 23.17 15.34
N ALA A 249 -15.39 22.71 16.59
CA ALA A 249 -15.87 23.47 17.75
C ALA A 249 -14.88 24.55 18.23
N GLU A 250 -13.56 24.31 18.17
CA GLU A 250 -12.53 25.24 18.64
C GLU A 250 -11.35 25.32 17.64
N GLY A 251 -10.69 26.48 17.55
CA GLY A 251 -9.64 26.72 16.55
C GLY A 251 -10.21 27.25 15.23
N ALA A 252 -9.42 27.17 14.16
CA ALA A 252 -9.84 27.62 12.83
C ALA A 252 -9.24 26.75 11.73
N ALA A 253 -9.98 26.52 10.65
CA ALA A 253 -9.45 25.87 9.46
C ALA A 253 -8.27 26.69 8.91
N ALA A 254 -7.20 26.02 8.47
CA ALA A 254 -6.03 26.69 7.90
C ALA A 254 -6.41 27.39 6.59
N ASP A 255 -6.32 28.72 6.56
CA ASP A 255 -6.37 29.52 5.34
C ASP A 255 -4.98 30.06 5.02
N LEU A 256 -4.35 29.43 4.04
CA LEU A 256 -3.03 29.78 3.52
C LEU A 256 -3.13 30.26 2.07
N THR A 257 -4.29 30.83 1.69
CA THR A 257 -4.55 31.34 0.34
C THR A 257 -3.44 32.31 -0.08
N GLY A 258 -2.76 31.98 -1.18
CA GLY A 258 -1.69 32.78 -1.76
C GLY A 258 -0.44 32.91 -0.89
N ALA A 259 -0.29 32.11 0.17
CA ALA A 259 0.91 32.08 0.99
C ALA A 259 2.10 31.51 0.21
N ASP A 260 3.30 32.01 0.50
CA ASP A 260 4.54 31.37 0.04
C ASP A 260 4.98 30.32 1.05
N LEU A 261 4.94 29.06 0.63
CA LEU A 261 5.38 27.86 1.35
C LEU A 261 6.39 27.07 0.49
N SER A 262 7.07 27.75 -0.43
CA SER A 262 8.09 27.11 -1.27
C SER A 262 9.17 26.48 -0.40
N ARG A 263 9.51 25.22 -0.71
CA ARG A 263 10.48 24.40 0.02
C ARG A 263 10.13 24.19 1.50
N ALA A 264 8.89 24.47 1.91
CA ALA A 264 8.45 24.20 3.27
C ALA A 264 8.47 22.69 3.54
N ASN A 265 8.84 22.32 4.77
CA ASN A 265 8.73 20.94 5.23
C ASN A 265 7.38 20.76 5.93
N LEU A 266 6.45 20.08 5.26
CA LEU A 266 5.09 19.77 5.70
C LEU A 266 4.84 18.25 5.72
N ARG A 267 5.92 17.46 5.81
CA ARG A 267 5.87 15.99 5.85
C ARG A 267 4.94 15.52 6.97
N GLY A 268 4.01 14.61 6.69
CA GLY A 268 3.07 14.09 7.69
C GLY A 268 2.05 15.11 8.20
N GLY A 269 2.07 16.35 7.70
CA GLY A 269 1.15 17.40 8.14
C GLY A 269 -0.30 17.07 7.83
N ASN A 270 -1.19 17.31 8.79
CA ASN A 270 -2.63 17.20 8.58
C ASN A 270 -3.18 18.57 8.14
N LEU A 271 -3.50 18.66 6.85
CA LEU A 271 -4.06 19.80 6.13
C LEU A 271 -5.46 19.45 5.58
N THR A 272 -6.16 18.53 6.24
CA THR A 272 -7.51 18.09 5.83
C THR A 272 -8.45 19.29 5.78
N LYS A 273 -9.13 19.52 4.64
CA LYS A 273 -10.02 20.67 4.41
C LYS A 273 -9.34 22.05 4.47
N ALA A 274 -8.00 22.12 4.46
CA ALA A 274 -7.30 23.40 4.43
C ALA A 274 -7.56 24.16 3.11
N VAL A 275 -7.55 25.49 3.19
CA VAL A 275 -7.65 26.38 2.03
C VAL A 275 -6.25 26.80 1.62
N LEU A 276 -5.76 26.21 0.53
CA LEU A 276 -4.42 26.37 -0.06
C LEU A 276 -4.50 26.97 -1.47
N ARG A 277 -5.55 27.78 -1.74
CA ARG A 277 -5.80 28.33 -3.08
C ARG A 277 -4.68 29.29 -3.48
N GLY A 278 -4.07 29.05 -4.64
CA GLY A 278 -2.99 29.89 -5.17
C GLY A 278 -1.72 29.90 -4.32
N THR A 279 -1.58 28.99 -3.34
CA THR A 279 -0.40 28.89 -2.47
C THR A 279 0.82 28.43 -3.29
N ASN A 280 2.00 28.99 -3.00
CA ASN A 280 3.24 28.54 -3.60
C ASN A 280 3.85 27.41 -2.75
N LEU A 281 3.78 26.17 -3.23
CA LEU A 281 4.35 24.96 -2.64
C LEU A 281 5.50 24.39 -3.50
N PHE A 282 6.17 25.25 -4.26
CA PHE A 282 7.31 24.87 -5.11
C PHE A 282 8.36 24.09 -4.31
N GLU A 283 8.72 22.89 -4.76
CA GLU A 283 9.67 21.98 -4.09
C GLU A 283 9.36 21.72 -2.59
N ALA A 284 8.11 21.92 -2.15
CA ALA A 284 7.71 21.63 -0.78
C ALA A 284 7.74 20.12 -0.49
N ASN A 285 8.08 19.74 0.74
CA ASN A 285 8.05 18.36 1.18
C ASN A 285 6.70 18.06 1.85
N LEU A 286 5.82 17.37 1.15
CA LEU A 286 4.49 16.93 1.60
C LEU A 286 4.41 15.39 1.71
N PHE A 287 5.56 14.73 1.91
CA PHE A 287 5.63 13.28 2.08
C PHE A 287 4.65 12.83 3.18
N ARG A 288 3.75 11.87 2.90
CA ARG A 288 2.71 11.41 3.84
C ARG A 288 1.79 12.49 4.42
N ALA A 289 1.73 13.68 3.82
CA ALA A 289 0.80 14.71 4.27
C ALA A 289 -0.66 14.27 4.01
N ASN A 290 -1.57 14.65 4.90
CA ASN A 290 -3.00 14.45 4.73
C ASN A 290 -3.63 15.74 4.21
N LEU A 291 -3.98 15.76 2.93
CA LEU A 291 -4.58 16.87 2.17
C LEU A 291 -6.02 16.55 1.76
N ARG A 292 -6.68 15.60 2.44
CA ARG A 292 -8.06 15.20 2.11
C ARG A 292 -8.98 16.41 2.09
N GLN A 293 -9.78 16.56 1.04
CA GLN A 293 -10.73 17.67 0.87
C GLN A 293 -10.09 19.07 0.91
N ALA A 294 -8.77 19.18 0.80
CA ALA A 294 -8.09 20.48 0.74
C ALA A 294 -8.39 21.19 -0.58
N ASN A 295 -8.48 22.52 -0.54
CA ASN A 295 -8.60 23.34 -1.74
C ASN A 295 -7.22 23.84 -2.15
N LEU A 296 -6.61 23.19 -3.14
CA LEU A 296 -5.31 23.52 -3.75
C LEU A 296 -5.48 24.18 -5.12
N SER A 297 -6.66 24.73 -5.43
CA SER A 297 -6.92 25.33 -6.74
C SER A 297 -5.91 26.44 -7.06
N GLY A 298 -5.33 26.40 -8.26
CA GLY A 298 -4.30 27.34 -8.71
C GLY A 298 -2.98 27.30 -7.93
N ALA A 299 -2.77 26.35 -7.01
CA ALA A 299 -1.53 26.25 -6.24
C ALA A 299 -0.34 25.85 -7.12
N ASN A 300 0.86 26.32 -6.77
CA ASN A 300 2.10 25.91 -7.43
C ASN A 300 2.78 24.78 -6.64
N LEU A 301 2.59 23.53 -7.04
CA LEU A 301 3.21 22.33 -6.45
C LEU A 301 4.35 21.77 -7.33
N SER A 302 4.91 22.59 -8.22
CA SER A 302 5.98 22.10 -9.10
C SER A 302 7.21 21.63 -8.31
N GLY A 303 7.71 20.44 -8.65
CA GLY A 303 8.79 19.76 -7.94
C GLY A 303 8.46 19.30 -6.52
N ALA A 304 7.21 19.44 -6.04
CA ALA A 304 6.85 19.04 -4.68
C ALA A 304 6.94 17.52 -4.50
N ASN A 305 7.35 17.10 -3.30
CA ASN A 305 7.34 15.69 -2.90
C ASN A 305 6.02 15.35 -2.22
N LEU A 306 5.10 14.70 -2.94
CA LEU A 306 3.78 14.28 -2.49
C LEU A 306 3.68 12.75 -2.30
N ARG A 307 4.83 12.06 -2.21
CA ARG A 307 4.82 10.60 -2.07
C ARG A 307 4.04 10.17 -0.84
N GLN A 308 3.18 9.17 -1.00
CA GLN A 308 2.29 8.65 0.05
C GLN A 308 1.35 9.70 0.67
N ALA A 309 1.18 10.88 0.07
CA ALA A 309 0.21 11.87 0.54
C ALA A 309 -1.22 11.42 0.23
N ASP A 310 -2.16 11.76 1.11
CA ASP A 310 -3.59 11.54 0.88
C ASP A 310 -4.23 12.84 0.35
N LEU A 311 -4.51 12.87 -0.94
CA LEU A 311 -5.17 13.96 -1.66
C LEU A 311 -6.66 13.66 -1.91
N SER A 312 -7.25 12.66 -1.24
CA SER A 312 -8.61 12.22 -1.55
C SER A 312 -9.61 13.37 -1.47
N MET A 313 -10.43 13.55 -2.51
CA MET A 313 -11.41 14.63 -2.66
C MET A 313 -10.80 16.05 -2.65
N ALA A 314 -9.48 16.21 -2.82
CA ALA A 314 -8.86 17.52 -2.92
C ALA A 314 -9.18 18.20 -4.25
N ASP A 315 -9.23 19.52 -4.24
CA ASP A 315 -9.38 20.34 -5.45
C ASP A 315 -8.01 20.83 -5.93
N LEU A 316 -7.49 20.25 -7.01
CA LEU A 316 -6.24 20.65 -7.67
C LEU A 316 -6.51 21.38 -9.00
N SER A 317 -7.71 21.97 -9.15
CA SER A 317 -8.07 22.67 -10.37
C SER A 317 -7.09 23.81 -10.68
N GLU A 318 -6.59 23.88 -11.91
CA GLU A 318 -5.60 24.85 -12.39
C GLU A 318 -4.24 24.82 -11.66
N ALA A 319 -4.00 23.85 -10.78
CA ALA A 319 -2.74 23.73 -10.07
C ALA A 319 -1.58 23.34 -11.01
N ASN A 320 -0.36 23.72 -10.63
CA ASN A 320 0.87 23.34 -11.33
C ASN A 320 1.56 22.21 -10.58
N LEU A 321 1.58 20.99 -11.13
CA LEU A 321 2.25 19.81 -10.58
C LEU A 321 3.46 19.40 -11.43
N THR A 322 4.04 20.31 -12.20
CA THR A 322 5.16 19.96 -13.08
C THR A 322 6.33 19.38 -12.29
N GLY A 323 6.80 18.19 -12.70
CA GLY A 323 7.87 17.48 -11.99
C GLY A 323 7.55 17.03 -10.56
N ALA A 324 6.29 17.12 -10.11
CA ALA A 324 5.91 16.68 -8.77
C ALA A 324 5.98 15.15 -8.64
N ILE A 325 6.32 14.66 -7.44
CA ILE A 325 6.46 13.23 -7.18
C ILE A 325 5.26 12.75 -6.36
N LEU A 326 4.32 12.07 -7.00
CA LEU A 326 3.06 11.56 -6.44
C LEU A 326 3.07 10.03 -6.24
N ASN A 327 4.24 9.39 -6.23
CA ASN A 327 4.31 7.94 -6.09
C ASN A 327 3.63 7.47 -4.80
N ASP A 328 2.82 6.42 -4.90
CA ASP A 328 1.99 5.88 -3.80
C ASP A 328 1.00 6.89 -3.18
N ALA A 329 0.77 8.06 -3.81
CA ALA A 329 -0.23 9.01 -3.32
C ALA A 329 -1.66 8.51 -3.57
N ILE A 330 -2.60 8.95 -2.74
CA ILE A 330 -4.02 8.63 -2.88
C ILE A 330 -4.71 9.85 -3.47
N LEU A 331 -5.16 9.76 -4.73
CA LEU A 331 -5.86 10.82 -5.47
C LEU A 331 -7.34 10.46 -5.70
N ASN A 332 -7.94 9.70 -4.80
CA ASN A 332 -9.32 9.23 -4.96
C ASN A 332 -10.29 10.42 -5.01
N GLU A 333 -11.15 10.48 -6.03
CA GLU A 333 -12.11 11.57 -6.24
C GLU A 333 -11.48 12.98 -6.30
N THR A 334 -10.18 13.07 -6.62
CA THR A 334 -9.46 14.35 -6.72
C THR A 334 -9.83 15.09 -7.99
N VAL A 335 -9.91 16.42 -7.92
CA VAL A 335 -10.23 17.27 -9.07
C VAL A 335 -8.94 17.74 -9.76
N LEU A 336 -8.65 17.20 -10.95
CA LEU A 336 -7.49 17.51 -11.79
C LEU A 336 -7.91 18.24 -13.08
N ILE A 337 -8.67 19.32 -12.93
CA ILE A 337 -9.19 20.11 -14.06
C ILE A 337 -8.25 21.28 -14.33
N GLY A 338 -7.75 21.42 -15.56
CA GLY A 338 -6.81 22.47 -15.95
C GLY A 338 -5.44 22.37 -15.26
N THR A 339 -5.15 21.24 -14.60
CA THR A 339 -3.89 20.98 -13.90
C THR A 339 -2.76 20.72 -14.91
N ASP A 340 -1.57 21.26 -14.65
CA ASP A 340 -0.37 20.93 -15.43
C ASP A 340 0.37 19.77 -14.76
N LEU A 341 0.40 18.61 -15.43
CA LEU A 341 1.03 17.38 -14.92
C LEU A 341 2.33 17.03 -15.66
N THR A 342 2.89 17.96 -16.43
CA THR A 342 4.08 17.69 -17.25
C THR A 342 5.25 17.19 -16.37
N GLY A 343 5.77 16.00 -16.65
CA GLY A 343 6.87 15.39 -15.87
C GLY A 343 6.49 14.92 -14.46
N ALA A 344 5.21 14.94 -14.08
CA ALA A 344 4.77 14.41 -12.79
C ALA A 344 4.83 12.87 -12.77
N LEU A 345 5.20 12.31 -11.62
CA LEU A 345 5.37 10.86 -11.42
C LEU A 345 4.26 10.31 -10.54
N PHE A 346 3.48 9.35 -11.04
CA PHE A 346 2.30 8.76 -10.39
C PHE A 346 2.47 7.25 -10.15
N PHE A 347 3.70 6.77 -9.97
CA PHE A 347 3.94 5.34 -9.84
C PHE A 347 3.18 4.78 -8.63
N ASP A 348 2.33 3.76 -8.84
CA ASP A 348 1.48 3.15 -7.80
C ASP A 348 0.49 4.10 -7.10
N ALA A 349 0.30 5.32 -7.63
CA ALA A 349 -0.69 6.26 -7.13
C ALA A 349 -2.11 5.76 -7.39
N ASP A 350 -3.03 5.96 -6.44
CA ASP A 350 -4.43 5.58 -6.59
C ASP A 350 -5.23 6.75 -7.19
N VAL A 351 -5.80 6.56 -8.37
CA VAL A 351 -6.57 7.60 -9.09
C VAL A 351 -8.06 7.27 -9.18
N PHE A 352 -8.56 6.43 -8.28
CA PHE A 352 -9.94 5.98 -8.24
C PHE A 352 -10.92 7.16 -8.32
N HIS A 353 -11.74 7.23 -9.38
CA HIS A 353 -12.70 8.31 -9.64
C HIS A 353 -12.12 9.74 -9.69
N ALA A 354 -10.81 9.90 -9.88
CA ALA A 354 -10.21 11.21 -10.11
C ALA A 354 -10.83 11.87 -11.36
N LEU A 355 -11.20 13.14 -11.26
CA LEU A 355 -11.72 13.95 -12.36
C LEU A 355 -10.56 14.53 -13.16
N TYR A 356 -10.34 14.03 -14.37
CA TYR A 356 -9.17 14.36 -15.18
C TYR A 356 -9.55 15.13 -16.45
N GLU A 357 -9.23 16.43 -16.46
CA GLU A 357 -9.40 17.31 -17.63
C GLU A 357 -8.22 18.29 -17.69
N PRO A 358 -7.01 17.86 -18.12
CA PRO A 358 -5.81 18.69 -18.11
C PRO A 358 -5.89 19.84 -19.12
N LYS A 359 -4.95 20.80 -19.00
CA LYS A 359 -4.76 21.82 -20.04
C LYS A 359 -4.37 21.16 -21.37
N PRO A 360 -4.84 21.69 -22.52
CA PRO A 360 -4.42 21.18 -23.83
C PRO A 360 -2.89 21.15 -23.94
N GLU A 361 -2.34 20.08 -24.52
CA GLU A 361 -0.90 19.86 -24.73
C GLU A 361 -0.06 19.73 -23.43
N LYS A 362 -0.70 19.70 -22.26
CA LYS A 362 -0.04 19.55 -20.94
C LYS A 362 -0.30 18.19 -20.32
N LEU A 363 0.00 17.15 -21.09
CA LEU A 363 -0.14 15.78 -20.64
C LEU A 363 0.99 15.36 -19.69
N PRO A 364 0.71 14.46 -18.73
CA PRO A 364 1.74 13.79 -17.96
C PRO A 364 2.62 12.91 -18.85
N GLU A 365 3.84 12.62 -18.39
CA GLU A 365 4.67 11.63 -19.05
C GLU A 365 4.02 10.25 -18.96
N ILE A 366 3.87 9.57 -20.10
CA ILE A 366 3.15 8.29 -20.19
C ILE A 366 3.69 7.26 -19.20
N TYR A 367 5.01 7.17 -19.00
CA TYR A 367 5.60 6.21 -18.06
C TYR A 367 5.39 6.60 -16.59
N GLY A 368 5.21 7.90 -16.31
CA GLY A 368 4.91 8.41 -14.98
C GLY A 368 3.53 7.96 -14.50
N ILE A 369 2.55 7.86 -15.41
CA ILE A 369 1.16 7.53 -15.07
C ILE A 369 0.72 6.11 -15.46
N ALA A 370 1.46 5.41 -16.34
CA ALA A 370 1.10 4.08 -16.82
C ALA A 370 0.92 3.01 -15.72
N TYR A 371 1.50 3.23 -14.54
CA TYR A 371 1.47 2.31 -13.40
C TYR A 371 0.61 2.82 -12.24
N ALA A 372 -0.21 3.85 -12.46
CA ALA A 372 -1.22 4.26 -11.49
C ALA A 372 -2.30 3.17 -11.36
N LYS A 373 -2.90 3.08 -10.18
CA LYS A 373 -3.99 2.14 -9.86
C LYS A 373 -5.33 2.77 -10.21
N HIS A 374 -6.28 1.96 -10.68
CA HIS A 374 -7.64 2.40 -11.04
C HIS A 374 -7.71 3.45 -12.16
N ILE A 375 -6.78 3.42 -13.13
CA ILE A 375 -6.85 4.24 -14.35
C ILE A 375 -8.15 3.97 -15.11
N ASP A 376 -8.65 2.74 -15.05
CA ASP A 376 -9.92 2.30 -15.65
C ASP A 376 -11.17 2.90 -14.98
N GLU A 377 -11.02 3.60 -13.85
CA GLU A 377 -12.11 4.21 -13.08
C GLU A 377 -12.00 5.75 -12.99
N MET A 378 -11.09 6.36 -13.75
CA MET A 378 -11.01 7.81 -13.89
C MET A 378 -12.28 8.39 -14.54
N ASN A 379 -12.60 9.63 -14.19
CA ASN A 379 -13.79 10.34 -14.65
C ASN A 379 -13.45 11.69 -15.30
N TYR A 380 -14.45 12.30 -15.94
CA TYR A 380 -14.40 13.64 -16.52
C TYR A 380 -15.74 14.35 -16.27
N ILE A 381 -15.86 15.66 -16.49
CA ILE A 381 -17.10 16.41 -16.27
C ILE A 381 -17.82 16.62 -17.60
N LEU A 382 -17.28 17.44 -18.49
CA LEU A 382 -18.00 17.90 -19.69
C LEU A 382 -17.66 17.02 -20.89
N THR A 383 -16.36 16.87 -21.17
CA THR A 383 -15.87 16.18 -22.37
C THR A 383 -14.74 15.22 -22.02
N PRO A 384 -14.67 14.04 -22.64
CA PRO A 384 -13.63 13.05 -22.35
C PRO A 384 -12.27 13.42 -22.96
N TYR A 385 -12.07 14.67 -23.41
CA TYR A 385 -10.90 15.08 -24.19
C TYR A 385 -9.58 14.68 -23.52
N GLY A 386 -9.44 14.95 -22.22
CA GLY A 386 -8.25 14.58 -21.45
C GLY A 386 -7.95 13.09 -21.47
N LEU A 387 -8.97 12.26 -21.20
CA LEU A 387 -8.81 10.80 -21.21
C LEU A 387 -8.55 10.27 -22.63
N VAL A 388 -9.15 10.87 -23.66
CA VAL A 388 -8.93 10.50 -25.07
C VAL A 388 -7.50 10.80 -25.49
N GLU A 389 -6.98 11.96 -25.10
CA GLU A 389 -5.60 12.37 -25.40
C GLU A 389 -4.59 11.49 -24.67
N LEU A 390 -4.83 11.20 -23.39
CA LEU A 390 -4.00 10.28 -22.60
C LEU A 390 -4.03 8.85 -23.17
N ARG A 391 -5.21 8.38 -23.62
CA ARG A 391 -5.36 7.10 -24.31
C ARG A 391 -4.55 7.06 -25.60
N GLN A 392 -4.57 8.14 -26.38
CA GLN A 392 -3.79 8.25 -27.61
C GLN A 392 -2.29 8.23 -27.31
N ALA A 393 -1.85 8.93 -26.26
CA ALA A 393 -0.47 8.91 -25.81
C ALA A 393 -0.01 7.49 -25.39
N PHE A 394 -0.85 6.73 -24.67
CA PHE A 394 -0.55 5.32 -24.36
C PHE A 394 -0.51 4.44 -25.60
N LYS A 395 -1.40 4.67 -26.55
CA LYS A 395 -1.42 3.94 -27.84
C LYS A 395 -0.13 4.16 -28.62
N ASP A 396 0.32 5.40 -28.73
CA ASP A 396 1.55 5.78 -29.42
C ASP A 396 2.80 5.27 -28.67
N GLY A 397 2.72 5.20 -27.34
CA GLY A 397 3.74 4.58 -26.48
C GLY A 397 3.73 3.04 -26.46
N GLY A 398 2.79 2.37 -27.15
CA GLY A 398 2.69 0.90 -27.17
C GLY A 398 2.12 0.26 -25.90
N LEU A 399 1.56 1.05 -24.98
CA LEU A 399 1.01 0.64 -23.70
C LEU A 399 -0.44 0.15 -23.83
N ARG A 400 -0.60 -1.03 -24.45
CA ARG A 400 -1.92 -1.60 -24.81
C ARG A 400 -2.87 -1.84 -23.63
N LYS A 401 -2.34 -2.15 -22.44
CA LYS A 401 -3.18 -2.42 -21.27
C LYS A 401 -3.83 -1.12 -20.78
N GLN A 402 -3.03 -0.09 -20.61
CA GLN A 402 -3.44 1.25 -20.18
C GLN A 402 -4.37 1.92 -21.19
N GLU A 403 -4.11 1.72 -22.49
CA GLU A 403 -5.03 2.13 -23.57
C GLU A 403 -6.43 1.53 -23.39
N ARG A 404 -6.53 0.24 -23.04
CA ARG A 404 -7.80 -0.46 -22.81
C ARG A 404 -8.46 -0.04 -21.50
N GLU A 405 -7.68 0.21 -20.45
CA GLU A 405 -8.15 0.76 -19.17
C GLU A 405 -8.85 2.10 -19.41
N LEU A 406 -8.22 3.04 -20.12
CA LEU A 406 -8.85 4.32 -20.46
C LEU A 406 -10.03 4.19 -21.43
N THR A 407 -9.98 3.26 -22.39
CA THR A 407 -11.13 2.99 -23.26
C THR A 407 -12.34 2.54 -22.46
N TYR A 408 -12.13 1.68 -21.46
CA TYR A 408 -13.19 1.27 -20.53
C TYR A 408 -13.70 2.46 -19.72
N ALA A 409 -12.82 3.27 -19.13
CA ALA A 409 -13.20 4.44 -18.33
C ALA A 409 -14.11 5.40 -19.12
N ILE A 410 -13.71 5.75 -20.34
CA ILE A 410 -14.48 6.64 -21.23
C ILE A 410 -15.86 6.03 -21.55
N LYS A 411 -15.90 4.78 -22.02
CA LYS A 411 -17.16 4.13 -22.42
C LYS A 411 -18.09 3.84 -21.24
N HIS A 412 -17.53 3.55 -20.07
CA HIS A 412 -18.29 3.39 -18.83
C HIS A 412 -18.98 4.71 -18.44
N ALA A 413 -18.24 5.82 -18.46
CA ALA A 413 -18.80 7.15 -18.19
C ALA A 413 -19.85 7.58 -19.22
N GLU A 414 -19.61 7.36 -20.52
CA GLU A 414 -20.61 7.60 -21.59
C GLU A 414 -21.90 6.79 -21.34
N ARG A 415 -21.77 5.51 -21.00
CA ARG A 415 -22.91 4.64 -20.69
C ARG A 415 -23.71 5.15 -19.49
N LEU A 416 -23.05 5.59 -18.42
CA LEU A 416 -23.73 6.12 -17.23
C LEU A 416 -24.51 7.40 -17.54
N ARG A 417 -24.10 8.17 -18.54
CA ARG A 417 -24.78 9.40 -19.00
C ARG A 417 -25.88 9.15 -20.04
N SER A 418 -25.85 8.00 -20.71
CA SER A 418 -26.86 7.62 -21.70
C SER A 418 -28.23 7.32 -21.07
N GLY A 419 -29.30 7.34 -21.87
CA GLY A 419 -30.64 7.01 -21.41
C GLY A 419 -30.75 5.57 -20.89
N PHE A 420 -31.70 5.29 -20.01
CA PHE A 420 -31.83 3.97 -19.34
C PHE A 420 -31.80 2.76 -20.30
N LEU A 421 -32.50 2.85 -21.44
CA LEU A 421 -32.54 1.76 -22.43
C LEU A 421 -31.18 1.55 -23.09
N GLU A 422 -30.53 2.63 -23.51
CA GLU A 422 -29.21 2.60 -24.13
C GLU A 422 -28.16 2.10 -23.14
N SER A 423 -28.17 2.62 -21.92
CA SER A 423 -27.28 2.22 -20.83
C SER A 423 -27.39 0.72 -20.54
N SER A 424 -28.62 0.21 -20.46
CA SER A 424 -28.90 -1.22 -20.23
C SER A 424 -28.41 -2.09 -21.40
N LEU A 425 -28.63 -1.64 -22.63
CA LEU A 425 -28.21 -2.34 -23.84
C LEU A 425 -26.68 -2.38 -23.95
N LEU A 426 -26.01 -1.24 -23.76
CA LEU A 426 -24.55 -1.12 -23.75
C LEU A 426 -23.91 -1.94 -22.63
N TYR A 427 -24.55 -1.96 -21.45
CA TYR A 427 -24.09 -2.81 -20.35
C TYR A 427 -24.14 -4.28 -20.74
N ALA A 428 -25.28 -4.76 -21.22
CA ALA A 428 -25.46 -6.17 -21.59
C ALA A 428 -24.58 -6.59 -22.77
N MET A 429 -24.41 -5.71 -23.76
CA MET A 429 -23.65 -6.00 -24.97
C MET A 429 -22.14 -5.90 -24.74
N PHE A 430 -21.63 -4.87 -24.07
CA PHE A 430 -20.18 -4.60 -24.08
C PHE A 430 -19.54 -4.62 -22.69
N GLU A 431 -20.15 -3.98 -21.70
CA GLU A 431 -19.53 -3.89 -20.38
C GLU A 431 -19.50 -5.25 -19.65
N PHE A 432 -20.64 -5.92 -19.60
CA PHE A 432 -20.78 -7.23 -18.97
C PHE A 432 -19.95 -8.29 -19.71
N THR A 433 -19.87 -8.21 -21.04
CA THR A 433 -19.29 -9.25 -21.87
C THR A 433 -17.77 -9.14 -21.98
N CYS A 434 -17.22 -7.97 -22.28
CA CYS A 434 -15.80 -7.77 -22.56
C CYS A 434 -15.19 -6.55 -21.87
N LYS A 435 -15.95 -5.79 -21.08
CA LYS A 435 -15.53 -4.51 -20.48
C LYS A 435 -14.90 -3.58 -21.54
N TYR A 436 -15.57 -3.41 -22.69
CA TYR A 436 -15.05 -2.60 -23.80
C TYR A 436 -13.61 -2.95 -24.21
N GLY A 437 -13.25 -4.25 -24.16
CA GLY A 437 -11.95 -4.76 -24.58
C GLY A 437 -10.89 -4.88 -23.47
N LEU A 438 -11.17 -4.38 -22.26
CA LEU A 438 -10.30 -4.57 -21.10
C LEU A 438 -10.18 -6.05 -20.69
N ALA A 439 -11.26 -6.82 -20.84
CA ALA A 439 -11.31 -8.25 -20.51
C ALA A 439 -11.57 -9.12 -21.75
N PRO A 440 -10.58 -9.32 -22.64
CA PRO A 440 -10.78 -9.97 -23.94
C PRO A 440 -11.24 -11.43 -23.83
N PHE A 441 -10.89 -12.14 -22.76
CA PHE A 441 -11.29 -13.55 -22.56
C PHE A 441 -12.67 -13.73 -21.92
N ARG A 442 -13.27 -12.66 -21.38
CA ARG A 442 -14.57 -12.75 -20.68
C ARG A 442 -15.72 -13.22 -21.58
N PRO A 443 -15.82 -12.85 -22.87
CA PRO A 443 -16.83 -13.41 -23.77
C PRO A 443 -16.70 -14.92 -23.96
N LEU A 444 -15.47 -15.45 -23.97
CA LEU A 444 -15.23 -16.89 -24.08
C LEU A 444 -15.69 -17.63 -22.81
N VAL A 445 -15.46 -17.06 -21.63
CA VAL A 445 -16.00 -17.62 -20.38
C VAL A 445 -17.53 -17.61 -20.40
N LEU A 446 -18.14 -16.51 -20.83
CA LEU A 446 -19.60 -16.41 -20.96
C LEU A 446 -20.16 -17.41 -21.98
N LEU A 447 -19.45 -17.70 -23.06
CA LEU A 447 -19.83 -18.73 -24.03
C LEU A 447 -19.99 -20.09 -23.34
N PHE A 448 -19.02 -20.49 -22.51
CA PHE A 448 -19.10 -21.73 -21.74
C PHE A 448 -20.24 -21.73 -20.72
N VAL A 449 -20.51 -20.59 -20.07
CA VAL A 449 -21.64 -20.44 -19.14
C VAL A 449 -22.98 -20.58 -19.88
N VAL A 450 -23.14 -19.94 -21.03
CA VAL A 450 -24.31 -20.06 -21.90
C VAL A 450 -24.50 -21.51 -22.33
N MET A 451 -23.42 -22.19 -22.75
CA MET A 451 -23.48 -23.61 -23.10
C MET A 451 -23.95 -24.48 -21.92
N ALA A 452 -23.44 -24.25 -20.72
CA ALA A 452 -23.89 -24.99 -19.54
C ALA A 452 -25.38 -24.73 -19.22
N PHE A 453 -25.83 -23.49 -19.31
CA PHE A 453 -27.22 -23.11 -19.09
C PHE A 453 -28.17 -23.80 -20.10
N PHE A 454 -27.85 -23.74 -21.40
CA PHE A 454 -28.66 -24.40 -22.42
C PHE A 454 -28.61 -25.93 -22.30
N ALA A 455 -27.49 -26.51 -21.86
CA ALA A 455 -27.43 -27.95 -21.58
C ALA A 455 -28.47 -28.35 -20.52
N VAL A 456 -28.65 -27.56 -19.46
CA VAL A 456 -29.69 -27.79 -18.44
C VAL A 456 -31.08 -27.68 -19.06
N LEU A 457 -31.34 -26.66 -19.88
CA LEU A 457 -32.62 -26.53 -20.58
C LEU A 457 -32.92 -27.74 -21.47
N TYR A 458 -31.93 -28.22 -22.23
CA TYR A 458 -32.09 -29.43 -23.04
C TYR A 458 -32.33 -30.66 -22.18
N ILE A 459 -31.64 -30.81 -21.04
CA ILE A 459 -31.88 -31.90 -20.08
C ILE A 459 -33.33 -31.86 -19.55
N ILE A 460 -33.84 -30.69 -19.19
CA ILE A 460 -35.22 -30.52 -18.70
C ILE A 460 -36.22 -30.93 -19.79
N VAL A 461 -36.04 -30.45 -21.02
CA VAL A 461 -36.91 -30.82 -22.15
C VAL A 461 -36.87 -32.33 -22.40
N LEU A 462 -35.68 -32.93 -22.42
CA LEU A 462 -35.51 -34.38 -22.57
C LEU A 462 -36.18 -35.16 -21.42
N ARG A 463 -36.13 -34.65 -20.18
CA ARG A 463 -36.76 -35.28 -19.02
C ARG A 463 -38.28 -35.21 -19.06
N ILE A 464 -38.85 -34.08 -19.48
CA ILE A 464 -40.31 -33.90 -19.63
C ILE A 464 -40.87 -34.89 -20.66
N ASP A 465 -40.19 -35.07 -21.80
CA ASP A 465 -40.61 -36.02 -22.83
C ASP A 465 -40.53 -37.48 -22.35
N VAL A 466 -39.49 -37.82 -21.60
CA VAL A 466 -39.36 -39.15 -20.97
C VAL A 466 -40.49 -39.39 -19.96
N LEU A 467 -40.85 -38.38 -19.17
CA LEU A 467 -41.94 -38.45 -18.17
C LEU A 467 -43.31 -38.60 -18.84
N LEU A 468 -43.60 -37.82 -19.88
CA LEU A 468 -44.84 -37.91 -20.68
C LEU A 468 -44.99 -39.26 -21.38
N SER A 469 -43.87 -39.82 -21.90
CA SER A 469 -43.83 -41.16 -22.48
C SER A 469 -44.11 -42.26 -21.45
N LEU A 470 -43.61 -42.09 -20.22
CA LEU A 470 -43.89 -42.98 -19.11
C LEU A 470 -45.35 -42.90 -18.64
N MET A 471 -45.93 -41.69 -18.54
CA MET A 471 -47.33 -41.49 -18.17
C MET A 471 -48.30 -42.09 -19.21
N LYS A 472 -47.96 -42.05 -20.51
CA LYS A 472 -48.72 -42.76 -21.56
C LYS A 472 -48.66 -44.28 -21.43
N LYS A 473 -47.52 -44.83 -20.98
CA LYS A 473 -47.38 -46.27 -20.69
C LYS A 473 -48.13 -46.70 -19.42
N LEU A 474 -48.41 -45.77 -18.49
CA LEU A 474 -49.06 -46.06 -17.21
C LEU A 474 -50.60 -45.98 -17.20
N ARG A 475 -51.27 -45.84 -18.36
CA ARG A 475 -52.75 -45.83 -18.54
C ARG A 475 -53.50 -44.72 -17.77
N LEU A 476 -53.77 -43.62 -18.47
CA LEU A 476 -55.03 -42.89 -18.35
C LEU A 476 -55.78 -42.98 -19.70
N PRO A 477 -57.10 -43.23 -19.71
CA PRO A 477 -57.84 -43.49 -20.94
C PRO A 477 -58.14 -42.16 -21.65
N VAL A 478 -57.59 -41.97 -22.84
CA VAL A 478 -58.12 -41.01 -23.81
C VAL A 478 -58.46 -41.81 -25.06
N CYS A 479 -59.73 -41.73 -25.45
CA CYS A 479 -60.39 -42.56 -26.45
C CYS A 479 -59.86 -42.40 -27.88
N ASN A 480 -60.03 -43.51 -28.61
CA ASN A 480 -60.12 -43.77 -30.05
C ASN A 480 -58.89 -43.62 -30.99
N PRO A 481 -58.63 -44.63 -31.86
CA PRO A 481 -57.41 -44.74 -32.63
C PRO A 481 -57.62 -44.30 -34.09
N THR A 482 -57.63 -43.01 -34.37
CA THR A 482 -57.41 -42.52 -35.74
C THR A 482 -56.69 -41.19 -35.70
N CYS A 483 -55.58 -41.10 -36.43
CA CYS A 483 -54.68 -39.95 -36.56
C CYS A 483 -53.80 -39.67 -35.33
N VAL A 484 -52.52 -40.05 -35.43
CA VAL A 484 -51.38 -39.13 -35.57
C VAL A 484 -50.10 -39.97 -35.43
N GLU A 485 -49.37 -40.07 -36.53
CA GLU A 485 -47.96 -40.47 -36.59
C GLU A 485 -47.21 -40.03 -35.33
N GLY A 486 -46.46 -40.97 -34.74
CA GLY A 486 -45.86 -40.85 -33.42
C GLY A 486 -45.26 -39.46 -33.14
N ARG A 487 -45.64 -38.87 -32.01
CA ARG A 487 -45.23 -37.54 -31.55
C ARG A 487 -43.70 -37.38 -31.35
N LEU A 488 -42.92 -38.46 -31.47
CA LEU A 488 -41.45 -38.42 -31.65
C LEU A 488 -41.06 -37.70 -32.96
N GLY A 489 -41.79 -37.92 -34.05
CA GLY A 489 -41.56 -37.28 -35.35
C GLY A 489 -41.83 -35.77 -35.40
N ARG A 490 -42.38 -35.18 -34.33
CA ARG A 490 -42.62 -33.73 -34.22
C ARG A 490 -41.53 -32.97 -33.44
N ILE A 491 -40.55 -33.66 -32.85
CA ILE A 491 -39.44 -33.04 -32.10
C ILE A 491 -38.06 -33.49 -32.65
N TRP A 492 -37.94 -34.75 -33.11
CA TRP A 492 -36.75 -35.28 -33.80
C TRP A 492 -37.13 -36.37 -34.82
N LYS A 493 -36.61 -36.34 -36.04
CA LYS A 493 -36.59 -37.53 -36.93
C LYS A 493 -35.28 -38.27 -36.71
N VAL A 494 -35.32 -39.38 -35.99
CA VAL A 494 -34.21 -40.35 -35.93
C VAL A 494 -34.47 -41.38 -37.02
N ARG A 495 -33.59 -41.50 -38.01
CA ARG A 495 -33.63 -42.59 -38.99
C ARG A 495 -32.71 -43.68 -38.46
N GLN A 496 -33.30 -44.73 -37.89
CA GLN A 496 -32.58 -45.91 -37.43
C GLN A 496 -32.92 -47.04 -38.41
N GLU A 497 -31.90 -47.66 -39.00
CA GLU A 497 -32.08 -48.86 -39.82
C GLU A 497 -32.02 -50.07 -38.88
N ASP A 498 -33.08 -50.88 -38.93
CA ASP A 498 -33.42 -51.88 -37.93
C ASP A 498 -32.33 -52.95 -37.77
N SER A 499 -31.78 -53.11 -36.56
CA SER A 499 -31.50 -54.45 -36.03
C SER A 499 -31.22 -54.46 -34.51
N ILE A 500 -31.73 -55.53 -33.89
CA ILE A 500 -31.23 -56.25 -32.71
C ILE A 500 -32.13 -56.27 -31.46
N HIS A 501 -32.31 -57.53 -31.05
CA HIS A 501 -33.15 -58.18 -30.05
C HIS A 501 -33.22 -57.58 -28.64
N GLU A 502 -34.42 -57.72 -28.07
CA GLU A 502 -34.70 -57.62 -26.63
C GLU A 502 -33.91 -58.68 -25.85
N ASP A 503 -33.18 -58.25 -24.82
CA ASP A 503 -32.89 -59.12 -23.68
C ASP A 503 -33.31 -58.42 -22.38
N LYS A 504 -34.19 -59.11 -21.63
CA LYS A 504 -34.86 -58.64 -20.42
C LYS A 504 -34.24 -59.35 -19.24
N ASN A 505 -33.39 -58.64 -18.48
CA ASN A 505 -33.23 -58.70 -17.02
C ASN A 505 -31.77 -58.52 -16.56
N ALA A 506 -31.35 -57.26 -16.42
CA ALA A 506 -30.38 -56.88 -15.40
C ALA A 506 -30.60 -55.41 -14.99
N ARG A 507 -30.69 -55.18 -13.68
CA ARG A 507 -30.38 -53.94 -12.96
C ARG A 507 -31.13 -52.67 -13.39
N ALA A 508 -32.33 -52.50 -12.83
CA ALA A 508 -33.17 -51.31 -13.00
C ALA A 508 -32.55 -50.04 -12.39
N VAL A 509 -31.76 -50.13 -11.31
CA VAL A 509 -31.10 -48.98 -10.65
C VAL A 509 -29.90 -48.48 -11.47
N GLU A 510 -29.10 -49.40 -12.01
CA GLU A 510 -27.99 -49.10 -12.92
C GLU A 510 -28.49 -48.53 -14.26
N ARG A 511 -29.66 -49.00 -14.75
CA ARG A 511 -30.35 -48.40 -15.91
C ARG A 511 -30.89 -47.00 -15.65
N VAL A 512 -31.31 -46.65 -14.43
CA VAL A 512 -31.79 -45.29 -14.12
C VAL A 512 -30.60 -44.31 -14.01
N PHE A 513 -29.50 -44.72 -13.37
CA PHE A 513 -28.26 -43.93 -13.31
C PHE A 513 -27.59 -43.79 -14.69
N ALA A 514 -27.46 -44.88 -15.44
CA ALA A 514 -26.94 -44.85 -16.81
C ALA A 514 -27.86 -44.09 -17.77
N LYS A 515 -29.19 -44.14 -17.60
CA LYS A 515 -30.11 -43.27 -18.36
C LYS A 515 -30.00 -41.81 -17.94
N GLY A 516 -29.84 -41.52 -16.66
CA GLY A 516 -29.66 -40.16 -16.15
C GLY A 516 -28.38 -39.51 -16.67
N LEU A 517 -27.26 -40.23 -16.58
CA LEU A 517 -25.98 -39.78 -17.12
C LEU A 517 -26.00 -39.65 -18.65
N LYS A 518 -26.65 -40.59 -19.37
CA LYS A 518 -26.86 -40.47 -20.81
C LYS A 518 -27.68 -39.23 -21.18
N VAL A 519 -28.72 -38.90 -20.43
CA VAL A 519 -29.52 -37.68 -20.68
C VAL A 519 -28.69 -36.41 -20.43
N ILE A 520 -27.84 -36.41 -19.39
CA ILE A 520 -26.93 -35.28 -19.11
C ILE A 520 -25.91 -35.12 -20.24
N LEU A 521 -25.23 -36.21 -20.63
CA LEU A 521 -24.27 -36.22 -21.74
C LEU A 521 -24.91 -35.79 -23.05
N LEU A 522 -26.14 -36.24 -23.31
CA LEU A 522 -26.89 -35.87 -24.51
C LEU A 522 -27.31 -34.39 -24.49
N GLY A 523 -27.71 -33.85 -23.34
CA GLY A 523 -28.00 -32.41 -23.20
C GLY A 523 -26.77 -31.53 -23.37
N LEU A 524 -25.61 -31.94 -22.83
CA LEU A 524 -24.32 -31.29 -23.06
C LEU A 524 -23.92 -31.34 -24.53
N TYR A 525 -24.06 -32.51 -25.16
CA TYR A 525 -23.82 -32.72 -26.58
C TYR A 525 -24.71 -31.79 -27.43
N PHE A 526 -26.00 -31.70 -27.14
CA PHE A 526 -26.91 -30.82 -27.88
C PHE A 526 -26.57 -29.34 -27.69
N SER A 527 -26.19 -28.94 -26.48
CA SER A 527 -25.74 -27.58 -26.25
C SER A 527 -24.45 -27.26 -27.00
N LEU A 528 -23.47 -28.15 -26.99
CA LEU A 528 -22.26 -28.00 -27.78
C LEU A 528 -22.56 -27.91 -29.28
N GLN A 529 -23.38 -28.83 -29.80
CA GLN A 529 -23.75 -28.82 -31.20
C GLN A 529 -24.50 -27.53 -31.56
N SER A 530 -25.42 -27.07 -30.70
CA SER A 530 -26.20 -25.86 -30.93
C SER A 530 -25.38 -24.58 -30.88
N ALA A 531 -24.40 -24.48 -29.96
CA ALA A 531 -23.51 -23.33 -29.86
C ALA A 531 -22.72 -23.10 -31.16
N PHE A 532 -22.37 -24.18 -31.86
CA PHE A 532 -21.58 -24.15 -33.10
C PHE A 532 -22.37 -24.60 -34.34
N TYR A 533 -23.71 -24.64 -34.28
CA TYR A 533 -24.56 -24.99 -35.42
C TYR A 533 -24.65 -23.80 -36.39
N MET A 534 -23.55 -23.51 -37.08
CA MET A 534 -23.46 -22.43 -38.05
C MET A 534 -23.76 -22.93 -39.47
N GLY A 535 -24.65 -22.23 -40.17
CA GLY A 535 -25.01 -22.48 -41.58
C GLY A 535 -24.00 -21.95 -42.59
N TRP A 536 -22.69 -22.08 -42.33
CA TRP A 536 -21.67 -21.92 -43.37
C TRP A 536 -21.43 -23.29 -43.99
N ARG A 537 -21.51 -23.36 -45.33
CA ARG A 537 -21.65 -24.60 -46.10
C ARG A 537 -20.62 -25.71 -45.74
N ASP A 538 -19.45 -25.33 -45.24
CA ASP A 538 -18.32 -26.25 -45.02
C ASP A 538 -17.70 -26.25 -43.59
N PHE A 539 -18.13 -25.37 -42.66
CA PHE A 539 -17.59 -25.28 -41.29
C PHE A 539 -18.64 -25.60 -40.22
N ASN A 540 -19.21 -26.80 -40.29
CA ASN A 540 -20.20 -27.27 -39.33
C ASN A 540 -19.53 -28.25 -38.34
N VAL A 541 -19.32 -27.83 -37.09
CA VAL A 541 -18.77 -28.68 -36.02
C VAL A 541 -19.64 -29.92 -35.82
N GLY A 542 -20.96 -29.84 -36.07
CA GLY A 542 -21.86 -30.99 -36.07
C GLY A 542 -21.50 -32.04 -37.13
N ASN A 543 -21.04 -31.63 -38.32
CA ASN A 543 -20.56 -32.57 -39.34
C ASN A 543 -19.21 -33.19 -38.95
N TRP A 544 -18.35 -32.45 -38.25
CA TRP A 544 -17.06 -32.97 -37.78
C TRP A 544 -17.26 -33.99 -36.66
N ILE A 545 -18.16 -33.73 -35.72
CA ILE A 545 -18.53 -34.68 -34.66
C ILE A 545 -19.24 -35.91 -35.24
N ALA A 546 -20.14 -35.73 -36.22
CA ALA A 546 -20.78 -36.86 -36.91
C ALA A 546 -19.77 -37.76 -37.62
N ARG A 547 -18.67 -37.21 -38.16
CA ARG A 547 -17.57 -38.00 -38.76
C ARG A 547 -16.74 -38.80 -37.76
N ILE A 548 -16.77 -38.43 -36.48
CA ILE A 548 -16.05 -39.16 -35.41
C ILE A 548 -16.93 -40.27 -34.82
N GLN A 549 -18.25 -40.23 -35.05
CA GLN A 549 -19.18 -41.25 -34.57
C GLN A 549 -19.17 -42.48 -35.50
N ARG A 550 -19.20 -43.68 -34.90
CA ARG A 550 -19.25 -44.95 -35.65
C ARG A 550 -20.59 -45.23 -36.34
N GLU A 551 -21.65 -44.49 -36.00
CA GLU A 551 -23.01 -44.66 -36.53
C GLU A 551 -23.61 -43.30 -36.93
N GLU A 552 -24.24 -43.23 -38.11
CA GLU A 552 -24.81 -42.00 -38.68
C GLU A 552 -26.15 -41.61 -38.01
N TYR A 553 -26.08 -40.86 -36.92
CA TYR A 553 -27.28 -40.23 -36.33
C TYR A 553 -27.46 -38.80 -36.85
N SER A 554 -28.41 -38.57 -37.77
CA SER A 554 -28.82 -37.21 -38.14
C SER A 554 -30.00 -36.73 -37.27
N LEU A 555 -29.69 -35.97 -36.23
CA LEU A 555 -30.68 -35.37 -35.34
C LEU A 555 -31.11 -34.00 -35.88
N LYS A 556 -32.34 -33.89 -36.41
CA LYS A 556 -32.94 -32.59 -36.79
C LYS A 556 -33.89 -32.09 -35.71
N ALA A 557 -33.56 -30.94 -35.09
CA ALA A 557 -34.41 -30.29 -34.11
C ALA A 557 -35.69 -29.74 -34.76
N THR A 558 -36.86 -30.06 -34.19
CA THR A 558 -38.16 -29.49 -34.61
C THR A 558 -38.89 -28.86 -33.42
N GLY A 559 -39.80 -27.92 -33.71
CA GLY A 559 -40.57 -27.20 -32.68
C GLY A 559 -39.73 -26.23 -31.81
N LEU A 560 -40.01 -26.18 -30.51
CA LEU A 560 -39.44 -25.23 -29.53
C LEU A 560 -37.93 -25.41 -29.30
N ILE A 561 -37.41 -26.62 -29.55
CA ILE A 561 -35.96 -26.88 -29.48
C ILE A 561 -35.23 -26.16 -30.62
N ARG A 562 -35.86 -26.02 -31.79
CA ARG A 562 -35.28 -25.28 -32.93
C ARG A 562 -35.11 -23.80 -32.60
N THR A 563 -36.08 -23.19 -31.93
CA THR A 563 -35.99 -21.77 -31.54
C THR A 563 -34.94 -21.57 -30.45
N LEU A 564 -34.91 -22.44 -29.43
CA LEU A 564 -33.86 -22.43 -28.41
C LEU A 564 -32.46 -22.60 -29.01
N SER A 565 -32.32 -23.52 -29.95
CA SER A 565 -31.05 -23.76 -30.64
C SER A 565 -30.61 -22.57 -31.49
N GLY A 566 -31.54 -21.94 -32.21
CA GLY A 566 -31.26 -20.71 -32.96
C GLY A 566 -30.82 -19.55 -32.07
N ILE A 567 -31.50 -19.35 -30.94
CA ILE A 567 -31.14 -18.30 -29.96
C ILE A 567 -29.74 -18.58 -29.38
N GLN A 568 -29.47 -19.81 -28.96
CA GLN A 568 -28.15 -20.18 -28.42
C GLN A 568 -27.05 -19.96 -29.45
N SER A 569 -27.25 -20.38 -30.71
CA SER A 569 -26.27 -20.21 -31.78
C SER A 569 -25.95 -18.73 -32.03
N LEU A 570 -26.97 -17.87 -32.06
CA LEU A 570 -26.79 -16.43 -32.26
C LEU A 570 -26.00 -15.78 -31.12
N ILE A 571 -26.33 -16.11 -29.86
CA ILE A 571 -25.57 -15.64 -28.69
C ILE A 571 -24.13 -16.17 -28.73
N SER A 572 -23.95 -17.43 -29.10
CA SER A 572 -22.63 -18.08 -29.14
C SER A 572 -21.73 -17.47 -30.21
N LEU A 573 -22.27 -17.22 -31.40
CA LEU A 573 -21.58 -16.54 -32.49
C LEU A 573 -21.20 -15.12 -32.08
N TYR A 574 -22.13 -14.38 -31.47
CA TYR A 574 -21.86 -13.04 -30.96
C TYR A 574 -20.68 -13.02 -29.98
N LEU A 575 -20.68 -13.91 -28.98
CA LEU A 575 -19.62 -14.00 -27.98
C LEU A 575 -18.27 -14.43 -28.59
N LEU A 576 -18.28 -15.35 -29.56
CA LEU A 576 -17.08 -15.80 -30.25
C LEU A 576 -16.48 -14.69 -31.13
N VAL A 577 -17.33 -13.98 -31.89
CA VAL A 577 -16.90 -12.83 -32.70
C VAL A 577 -16.36 -11.72 -31.81
N LEU A 578 -17.04 -11.43 -30.70
CA LEU A 578 -16.59 -10.42 -29.74
C LEU A 578 -15.25 -10.81 -29.10
N PHE A 579 -15.03 -12.07 -28.74
CA PHE A 579 -13.73 -12.58 -28.29
C PHE A 579 -12.65 -12.34 -29.34
N LEU A 580 -12.88 -12.75 -30.60
CA LEU A 580 -11.89 -12.58 -31.67
C LEU A 580 -11.57 -11.11 -31.93
N LEU A 581 -12.60 -10.25 -31.99
CA LEU A 581 -12.43 -8.81 -32.21
C LEU A 581 -11.69 -8.14 -31.06
N THR A 582 -11.99 -8.50 -29.80
CA THR A 582 -11.33 -7.89 -28.63
C THR A 582 -9.93 -8.43 -28.37
N TYR A 583 -9.66 -9.68 -28.75
CA TYR A 583 -8.35 -10.29 -28.60
C TYR A 583 -7.37 -9.82 -29.68
N PHE A 584 -7.77 -9.88 -30.96
CA PHE A 584 -6.90 -9.56 -32.10
C PHE A 584 -7.05 -8.12 -32.61
N GLY A 585 -8.22 -7.51 -32.43
CA GLY A 585 -8.55 -6.19 -32.97
C GLY A 585 -8.63 -5.11 -31.91
N ARG A 586 -9.14 -3.95 -32.35
CA ARG A 586 -9.41 -2.77 -31.52
C ARG A 586 -10.80 -2.19 -31.83
N PRO A 587 -11.87 -2.93 -31.54
CA PRO A 587 -13.22 -2.57 -31.98
C PRO A 587 -13.76 -1.28 -31.34
N PHE A 588 -13.12 -0.77 -30.29
CA PHE A 588 -13.56 0.39 -29.53
C PHE A 588 -12.64 1.62 -29.70
N ASP A 589 -11.68 1.58 -30.63
CA ASP A 589 -10.76 2.69 -30.89
C ASP A 589 -11.39 3.82 -31.72
N ASN A 590 -12.26 3.46 -32.66
CA ASN A 590 -12.73 4.34 -33.74
C ASN A 590 -14.14 4.92 -33.51
N LEU A 591 -14.66 4.90 -32.28
CA LEU A 591 -16.05 5.29 -31.96
C LEU A 591 -16.14 6.36 -30.89
#